data_AF-A0A838Q4G5-F1
#
_entry.id   AF-A0A838Q4G5-F1
#
_cell.length_a   1.000
_cell.length_b   1.000
_cell.length_c   1.000
_cell.angle_alpha   90.00
_cell.angle_beta   90.00
_cell.angle_gamma   90.00
#
_symmetry.space_group_name_H-M   'P 1'
#
loop_
_entity.id
_entity.type
_entity.pdbx_description
1 polymer ?
#
loop_
_entity_poly.entity_id
_entity_poly.type
_entity_poly.pdbx_seq_one_letter_code
_entity_poly.pdbx_strand_id
1 'polypeptide(L)' 'FVTGFVTPDGKVWGRPVGLTVAKDGSLLFSEDGNKTIWRVTYSR' A
#
# COMPACT_ATOMS: atom_id res chain seq x y z
N PHE A 1 4.46 -9.35 -0.03
CA PHE A 1 5.22 -8.25 0.61
C PHE A 1 5.19 -7.05 -0.32
N VAL A 2 5.00 -5.83 0.19
CA VAL A 2 4.88 -4.60 -0.61
C VAL A 2 6.01 -3.65 -0.24
N THR A 3 6.74 -3.15 -1.24
CA THR A 3 7.89 -2.23 -1.08
C THR A 3 7.91 -1.20 -2.21
N GLY A 4 8.80 -0.20 -2.12
CA GLY A 4 9.05 0.75 -3.22
C GLY A 4 8.39 2.12 -3.07
N PHE A 5 7.86 2.46 -1.88
CA PHE A 5 7.23 3.76 -1.62
C PHE A 5 8.23 4.90 -1.38
N VAL A 6 9.50 4.58 -1.16
CA VAL A 6 10.59 5.52 -0.99
C VAL A 6 11.53 5.40 -2.18
N THR A 7 11.84 6.52 -2.83
CA THR A 7 12.79 6.59 -3.94
C THR A 7 14.23 6.52 -3.43
N PRO A 8 15.23 6.20 -4.28
CA PRO A 8 16.63 6.18 -3.87
C PRO A 8 17.15 7.53 -3.32
N ASP A 9 16.58 8.65 -3.75
CA ASP A 9 16.89 10.00 -3.26
C ASP A 9 16.07 10.41 -2.01
N GLY A 10 15.35 9.46 -1.39
CA GLY A 10 14.65 9.67 -0.12
C GLY A 10 13.29 10.37 -0.23
N LYS A 11 12.79 10.61 -1.44
CA LYS A 11 11.43 11.10 -1.66
C LYS A 11 10.43 9.96 -1.52
N VAL A 12 9.15 10.32 -1.35
CA VAL A 12 8.08 9.33 -1.19
C VAL A 12 7.02 9.51 -2.27
N TRP A 13 6.49 8.39 -2.77
CA TRP A 13 5.31 8.37 -3.63
C TRP A 13 4.00 8.47 -2.82
N GLY A 14 4.09 8.11 -1.54
CA GLY A 14 3.04 8.12 -0.53
C GLY A 14 3.51 7.34 0.70
N ARG A 15 2.84 7.50 1.84
CA ARG A 15 3.14 6.76 3.08
C ARG A 15 1.94 5.90 3.44
N PRO A 16 2.10 4.56 3.54
CA PRO A 16 1.04 3.71 4.07
C PRO A 16 0.65 4.15 5.50
N VAL A 17 -0.64 4.38 5.74
CA VAL A 17 -1.16 4.88 7.03
C VAL A 17 -2.03 3.83 7.72
N GLY A 18 -3.13 3.44 7.08
CA GLY A 18 -4.05 2.42 7.59
C GLY A 18 -3.82 1.08 6.91
N LEU A 19 -3.91 -0.02 7.67
CA LEU A 19 -3.73 -1.38 7.18
C LEU A 19 -4.85 -2.28 7.70
N THR A 20 -5.41 -3.12 6.84
CA THR A 20 -6.33 -4.18 7.24
C THR A 20 -6.31 -5.33 6.23
N VAL A 21 -6.78 -6.50 6.66
CA VAL A 21 -6.97 -7.66 5.79
C VAL A 21 -8.46 -7.81 5.50
N ALA A 22 -8.82 -7.83 4.23
CA ALA A 22 -10.20 -8.05 3.79
C ALA A 22 -10.62 -9.51 4.01
N LYS A 23 -11.94 -9.77 3.96
CA LYS A 23 -12.50 -11.11 4.18
C LYS A 23 -11.99 -12.18 3.21
N ASP A 24 -11.56 -11.78 2.02
CA ASP A 24 -10.98 -12.65 0.99
C ASP A 24 -9.46 -12.86 1.13
N GLY A 25 -8.87 -12.35 2.22
CA GLY A 25 -7.43 -12.44 2.48
C GLY A 25 -6.58 -11.38 1.78
N SER A 26 -7.17 -10.48 0.99
CA SER A 26 -6.41 -9.37 0.39
C SER A 26 -5.95 -8.35 1.42
N LEU A 27 -4.76 -7.80 1.23
CA LEU A 27 -4.25 -6.70 2.05
C LEU A 27 -4.78 -5.38 1.50
N LEU A 28 -5.45 -4.60 2.33
CA LEU A 28 -5.88 -3.24 2.03
C LEU A 28 -5.01 -2.25 2.80
N PHE A 29 -4.56 -1.18 2.14
CA PHE A 29 -3.91 -0.07 2.83
C PHE A 29 -4.23 1.27 2.19
N SER A 30 -4.32 2.31 3.03
CA SER A 30 -4.45 3.69 2.59
C SER A 30 -3.10 4.39 2.56
N GLU A 31 -2.97 5.44 1.76
CA GLU A 31 -1.81 6.32 1.74
C GLU A 31 -2.18 7.82 1.78
N ASP A 32 -1.23 8.66 2.18
CA ASP A 32 -1.42 10.09 2.46
C ASP A 32 -1.18 11.03 1.26
N GLY A 33 -0.53 10.58 0.20
CA GLY A 33 -0.12 11.39 -0.95
C GLY A 33 -1.24 11.59 -1.97
N ASN A 34 -1.93 10.51 -2.33
CA ASN A 34 -2.92 10.46 -3.40
C ASN A 34 -4.34 10.19 -2.90
N LYS A 35 -4.57 10.11 -1.58
CA LYS A 35 -5.87 9.77 -0.96
C LYS A 35 -6.43 8.45 -1.50
N THR A 36 -5.56 7.49 -1.75
CA THR A 36 -5.87 6.22 -2.42
C THR A 36 -5.90 5.06 -1.42
N ILE A 37 -6.80 4.10 -1.66
CA ILE A 37 -6.78 2.79 -1.01
C ILE A 37 -6.31 1.76 -2.04
N TRP A 38 -5.24 1.05 -1.72
CA TRP A 38 -4.68 -0.03 -2.52
C TRP A 38 -5.20 -1.38 -2.05
N ARG A 39 -5.42 -2.31 -2.99
CA ARG A 39 -5.76 -3.70 -2.71
C ARG A 39 -4.72 -4.62 -3.32
N VAL A 40 -4.08 -5.43 -2.48
CA VAL A 40 -3.06 -6.39 -2.90
C VAL A 40 -3.62 -7.81 -2.78
N THR A 41 -3.68 -8.49 -3.91
CA THR A 41 -4.10 -9.89 -4.04
C THR A 41 -2.98 -10.69 -4.67
N TYR A 42 -2.85 -11.95 -4.29
CA TYR A 42 -1.99 -12.89 -5.02
C TYR A 42 -2.88 -13.75 -5.91
N SER A 43 -2.63 -13.72 -7.22
CA SER A 43 -3.18 -14.71 -8.15
C SER A 43 -2.24 -15.91 -8.20
N ARG A 44 -2.80 -17.11 -8.20
CA ARG A 44 -2.03 -18.34 -8.34
C ARG A 44 -1.62 -18.58 -9.78
#